data_AF-A0A177EH41-F1
#
_entry.id   AF-A0A177EH41-F1
#
_cell.length_a   1.000
_cell.length_b   1.000
_cell.length_c   1.000
_cell.angle_alpha   90.00
_cell.angle_beta   90.00
_cell.angle_gamma   90.00
#
_symmetry.space_group_name_H-M   'P 1'
#
loop_
_entity.id
_entity.type
_entity.pdbx_description
1 polymer ?
#
loop_
_entity_poly.entity_id
_entity_poly.type
_entity_poly.pdbx_seq_one_letter_code
_entity_poly.pdbx_strand_id
1 'polypeptide(L)'
;MMKSKTVRSFGRVFETSLGKVFGKALMCHVLCLIVLWVFVGCAEATAPHSSLKHIVSPNTKQTIAFFERSRSDWSNRLVTVEVGRKRCLLKKQPESTYIFLQNYTLETVPEQLAQEIEFDKLIIAPGDEDKVTQKDPRVLEKILSALGTIYADTLVFSDLDLDGLGGKSMIQRMARSVRRISSQRSSGRFGKSETPELAPPTTRCILSIRTLLIQHNTIPAINWLQKRVDLSRCRINLAIVGKLQLDNLEVLDGFNAERIKILTLKDFKKLGSLDCKLLREGPLPDKLTIWTTRPICPKISVQLARSILTKEWRLLVLPMQVWKELMKPGELPKHLTVAELTVYTPQHSMFTEFLNTSPPPMGDNLATVKVLIFEFYIRHGLSFSPSIVPIIDWISRYFRGLERLVIEDAPGETDFCLFLQKNQVVFTTNPGLKTIEVGKFKCSGYQSNKEPILCLSLEAWDLYRSGKLADELTRTQTDLSQLPAEQQAMLMSREELGDDSNACCKCPGTLADLRRRCPKTEIHILDHPNHSLCTGCLAGLIRSGREAGAINCPSCRKEHILPLVRNMIGKNNQGVFEVKRDTRALPVLSFPRPTPVKMLPRF
;
A
#
# COMPACT_ATOMS: atom_id res chain seq x y z
N MET A 1 -23.26 -26.70 47.63
CA MET A 1 -22.31 -25.95 48.49
C MET A 1 -20.94 -26.62 48.42
N MET A 2 -20.07 -26.14 47.54
CA MET A 2 -18.71 -26.65 47.33
C MET A 2 -17.75 -25.48 47.53
N LYS A 3 -16.87 -25.58 48.53
CA LYS A 3 -15.80 -24.61 48.78
C LYS A 3 -14.66 -24.89 47.78
N SER A 4 -14.38 -23.95 46.87
CA SER A 4 -13.18 -24.01 46.04
C SER A 4 -11.99 -23.43 46.81
N LYS A 5 -10.88 -24.17 46.83
CA LYS A 5 -9.59 -23.72 47.35
C LYS A 5 -8.90 -22.85 46.29
N THR A 6 -8.49 -21.65 46.67
CA THR A 6 -7.73 -20.72 45.85
C THR A 6 -6.30 -21.23 45.69
N VAL A 7 -5.90 -21.53 44.47
CA VAL A 7 -4.51 -21.88 44.10
C VAL A 7 -3.68 -20.60 44.13
N ARG A 8 -2.62 -20.61 44.95
CA ARG A 8 -1.60 -19.54 45.01
C ARG A 8 -0.88 -19.45 43.67
N SER A 9 -0.85 -18.25 43.11
CA SER A 9 -0.12 -17.90 41.90
C SER A 9 1.40 -18.07 42.09
N PHE A 10 2.02 -18.84 41.21
CA PHE A 10 3.45 -18.84 40.97
C PHE A 10 3.82 -17.57 40.18
N GLY A 11 4.10 -16.48 40.88
CA GLY A 11 4.41 -15.20 40.26
C GLY A 11 5.33 -14.36 41.12
N ARG A 12 6.51 -14.91 41.47
CA ARG A 12 7.67 -14.19 42.06
C ARG A 12 8.85 -15.14 42.30
N VAL A 13 9.44 -15.69 41.23
CA VAL A 13 10.74 -16.42 41.34
C VAL A 13 11.72 -16.06 40.21
N PHE A 14 11.36 -15.24 39.22
CA PHE A 14 12.23 -14.99 38.07
C PHE A 14 12.94 -13.63 38.02
N GLU A 15 12.91 -12.83 39.09
CA GLU A 15 13.44 -11.44 39.03
C GLU A 15 14.83 -11.20 39.62
N THR A 16 15.50 -12.18 40.23
CA THR A 16 16.85 -11.94 40.77
C THR A 16 17.77 -13.14 40.57
N SER A 17 18.37 -13.23 39.37
CA SER A 17 19.73 -13.77 39.08
C SER A 17 19.86 -14.46 37.72
N LEU A 18 18.77 -14.95 37.11
CA LEU A 18 18.81 -15.68 35.83
C LEU A 18 18.85 -14.78 34.58
N GLY A 19 18.37 -13.55 34.64
CA GLY A 19 18.31 -12.62 33.50
C GLY A 19 19.68 -12.14 33.00
N LYS A 20 20.69 -12.05 33.87
CA LYS A 20 22.05 -11.65 33.46
C LYS A 20 22.82 -12.76 32.75
N VAL A 21 22.50 -14.02 33.02
CA VAL A 21 23.18 -15.18 32.41
C VAL A 21 22.55 -15.52 31.05
N PHE A 22 21.22 -15.51 30.97
CA PHE A 22 20.52 -15.74 29.69
C PHE A 22 20.73 -14.62 28.67
N GLY A 23 20.83 -13.37 29.11
CA GLY A 23 21.16 -12.25 28.21
C GLY A 23 22.52 -12.44 27.51
N LYS A 24 23.53 -12.94 28.23
CA LYS A 24 24.84 -13.23 27.64
C LYS A 24 24.82 -14.41 26.68
N ALA A 25 24.08 -15.48 27.02
CA ALA A 25 23.94 -16.64 26.15
C ALA A 25 23.22 -16.28 24.84
N LEU A 26 22.12 -15.52 24.92
CA LEU A 26 21.35 -15.07 23.76
C LEU A 26 22.18 -14.11 22.88
N MET A 27 22.91 -13.17 23.49
CA MET A 27 23.78 -12.26 22.76
C MET A 27 24.91 -13.00 22.04
N CYS A 28 25.47 -14.05 22.63
CA CYS A 28 26.45 -14.92 22.00
C CYS A 28 25.84 -15.70 20.81
N HIS A 29 24.60 -16.20 20.92
CA HIS A 29 23.93 -16.90 19.81
C HIS A 29 23.60 -15.95 18.65
N VAL A 30 23.16 -14.71 18.94
CA VAL A 30 22.92 -13.68 17.92
C VAL A 30 24.22 -13.26 17.25
N LEU A 31 25.30 -13.05 18.01
CA LEU A 31 26.63 -12.79 17.46
C LEU A 31 27.13 -13.96 16.61
N CYS A 32 26.96 -15.20 17.06
CA CYS A 32 27.29 -16.38 16.27
C CYS A 32 26.48 -16.47 14.98
N LEU A 33 25.19 -16.11 14.99
CA LEU A 33 24.36 -16.05 13.78
C LEU A 33 24.81 -14.94 12.83
N ILE A 34 25.17 -13.76 13.34
CA ILE A 34 25.71 -12.66 12.53
C ILE A 34 27.07 -13.07 11.94
N VAL A 35 27.95 -13.67 12.74
CA VAL A 35 29.26 -14.15 12.30
C VAL A 35 29.10 -15.29 11.29
N LEU A 36 28.18 -16.24 11.50
CA LEU A 36 27.83 -17.26 10.50
C LEU A 36 27.27 -16.64 9.22
N TRP A 37 26.45 -15.59 9.30
CA TRP A 37 25.98 -14.88 8.11
C TRP A 37 27.10 -14.15 7.38
N VAL A 38 28.04 -13.54 8.11
CA VAL A 38 29.24 -12.93 7.52
C VAL A 38 30.13 -14.00 6.91
N PHE A 39 30.35 -15.14 7.56
CA PHE A 39 31.12 -16.26 7.01
C PHE A 39 30.42 -16.94 5.84
N VAL A 40 29.10 -17.07 5.83
CA VAL A 40 28.33 -17.62 4.69
C VAL A 40 28.34 -16.62 3.53
N GLY A 41 28.16 -15.33 3.79
CA GLY A 41 28.26 -14.28 2.76
C GLY A 41 29.68 -14.09 2.22
N CYS A 42 30.72 -14.27 3.05
CA CYS A 42 32.12 -14.22 2.63
C CYS A 42 32.58 -15.54 1.98
N ALA A 43 32.06 -16.70 2.40
CA ALA A 43 32.34 -17.99 1.77
C ALA A 43 31.70 -18.07 0.37
N GLU A 44 30.57 -17.39 0.15
CA GLU A 44 29.96 -17.27 -1.18
C GLU A 44 30.83 -16.43 -2.15
N ALA A 45 31.68 -15.55 -1.62
CA ALA A 45 32.67 -14.81 -2.41
C ALA A 45 33.94 -15.61 -2.73
N THR A 46 34.25 -16.67 -1.97
CA THR A 46 35.44 -17.51 -2.17
C THR A 46 35.14 -18.94 -2.63
N ALA A 47 33.87 -19.33 -2.75
CA ALA A 47 33.50 -20.53 -3.47
C ALA A 47 34.10 -20.39 -4.88
N PRO A 48 34.97 -21.33 -5.32
CA PRO A 48 35.64 -21.24 -6.60
C PRO A 48 34.57 -21.01 -7.64
N HIS A 49 34.60 -19.83 -8.30
CA HIS A 49 33.65 -19.37 -9.31
C HIS A 49 32.98 -20.57 -9.95
N SER A 50 31.82 -20.93 -9.41
CA SER A 50 31.17 -22.21 -9.67
C SER A 50 30.70 -22.13 -11.11
N SER A 51 31.62 -22.49 -12.01
CA SER A 51 31.59 -22.38 -13.46
C SER A 51 30.54 -21.39 -13.93
N LEU A 52 30.87 -20.09 -13.99
CA LEU A 52 29.98 -19.08 -14.58
C LEU A 52 29.41 -19.67 -15.86
N LYS A 53 28.11 -20.01 -15.83
CA LYS A 53 27.48 -20.71 -16.93
C LYS A 53 27.59 -19.78 -18.13
N HIS A 54 28.29 -20.22 -19.15
CA HIS A 54 28.53 -19.45 -20.35
C HIS A 54 27.98 -20.20 -21.55
N ILE A 55 27.61 -19.45 -22.57
CA ILE A 55 27.07 -19.96 -23.81
C ILE A 55 28.21 -19.94 -24.82
N VAL A 56 28.57 -21.13 -25.32
CA VAL A 56 29.46 -21.28 -26.48
C VAL A 56 28.58 -21.43 -27.71
N SER A 57 28.49 -20.38 -28.52
CA SER A 57 27.68 -20.39 -29.74
C SER A 57 28.50 -19.89 -30.94
N PRO A 58 28.35 -20.50 -32.14
CA PRO A 58 28.94 -19.95 -33.37
C PRO A 58 28.41 -18.54 -33.69
N ASN A 59 27.20 -18.21 -33.23
CA ASN A 59 26.54 -16.92 -33.47
C ASN A 59 26.89 -15.85 -32.41
N THR A 60 27.89 -16.10 -31.54
CA THR A 60 28.25 -15.19 -30.44
C THR A 60 28.57 -13.78 -30.92
N LYS A 61 29.42 -13.63 -31.94
CA LYS A 61 29.80 -12.30 -32.47
C LYS A 61 28.60 -11.55 -33.05
N GLN A 62 27.77 -12.25 -33.82
CA GLN A 62 26.56 -11.69 -34.43
C GLN A 62 25.53 -11.27 -33.38
N THR A 63 25.40 -12.06 -32.32
CA THR A 63 24.50 -11.77 -31.19
C THR A 63 24.96 -10.52 -30.44
N ILE A 64 26.25 -10.41 -30.12
CA ILE A 64 26.81 -9.20 -29.50
C ILE A 64 26.54 -7.98 -30.38
N ALA A 65 26.83 -8.06 -31.69
CA ALA A 65 26.61 -6.98 -32.62
C ALA A 65 25.11 -6.60 -32.76
N PHE A 66 24.20 -7.58 -32.69
CA PHE A 66 22.76 -7.34 -32.69
C PHE A 66 22.36 -6.49 -31.49
N PHE A 67 22.70 -6.88 -30.26
CA PHE A 67 22.31 -6.11 -29.07
C PHE A 67 23.04 -4.75 -28.97
N GLU A 68 24.32 -4.68 -29.36
CA GLU A 68 25.07 -3.43 -29.41
C GLU A 68 24.48 -2.40 -30.39
N ARG A 69 23.72 -2.83 -31.40
CA ARG A 69 23.00 -1.94 -32.32
C ARG A 69 21.83 -1.21 -31.64
N SER A 70 21.30 -1.74 -30.55
CA SER A 70 20.33 -1.05 -29.69
C SER A 70 20.98 -0.21 -28.59
N ARG A 71 22.25 0.19 -28.75
CA ARG A 71 22.93 1.08 -27.80
C ARG A 71 22.33 2.49 -27.89
N SER A 72 21.84 2.97 -26.77
CA SER A 72 21.50 4.37 -26.51
C SER A 72 22.43 4.88 -25.39
N ASP A 73 22.05 5.95 -24.70
CA ASP A 73 22.74 6.40 -23.48
C ASP A 73 22.78 5.33 -22.36
N TRP A 74 21.99 4.27 -22.51
CA TRP A 74 21.91 3.13 -21.59
C TRP A 74 22.86 1.99 -22.03
N SER A 75 23.49 1.31 -21.07
CA SER A 75 24.37 0.16 -21.32
C SER A 75 23.54 -1.04 -21.82
N ASN A 76 23.50 -1.22 -23.14
CA ASN A 76 22.83 -2.38 -23.75
C ASN A 76 23.83 -3.49 -24.13
N ARG A 77 24.88 -3.64 -23.32
CA ARG A 77 26.01 -4.53 -23.63
C ARG A 77 25.81 -5.86 -22.92
N LEU A 78 25.75 -6.95 -23.71
CA LEU A 78 25.75 -8.29 -23.13
C LEU A 78 27.07 -8.55 -22.38
N VAL A 79 26.95 -9.11 -21.18
CA VAL A 79 28.08 -9.55 -20.36
C VAL A 79 28.74 -10.74 -21.04
N THR A 80 30.05 -10.65 -21.23
CA THR A 80 30.87 -11.68 -21.85
C THR A 80 31.99 -12.12 -20.92
N VAL A 81 32.36 -13.39 -21.00
CA VAL A 81 33.51 -13.98 -20.29
C VAL A 81 34.49 -14.56 -21.30
N GLU A 82 35.77 -14.60 -20.95
CA GLU A 82 36.80 -15.22 -21.78
C GLU A 82 37.09 -16.64 -21.26
N VAL A 83 36.82 -17.65 -22.08
CA VAL A 83 37.06 -19.06 -21.76
C VAL A 83 37.98 -19.63 -22.84
N GLY A 84 39.20 -20.00 -22.44
CA GLY A 84 40.18 -20.57 -23.38
C GLY A 84 40.48 -19.66 -24.58
N ARG A 85 40.65 -18.35 -24.33
CA ARG A 85 40.86 -17.30 -25.36
C ARG A 85 39.69 -17.06 -26.32
N LYS A 86 38.52 -17.66 -26.05
CA LYS A 86 37.28 -17.40 -26.79
C LYS A 86 36.37 -16.53 -25.94
N ARG A 87 35.86 -15.46 -26.53
CA ARG A 87 34.83 -14.62 -25.93
C ARG A 87 33.50 -15.36 -26.00
N CYS A 88 32.92 -15.68 -24.85
CA CYS A 88 31.64 -16.35 -24.70
C CYS A 88 30.62 -15.40 -24.05
N LEU A 89 29.33 -15.65 -24.28
CA LEU A 89 28.28 -14.91 -23.58
C LEU A 89 28.10 -15.51 -22.19
N LEU A 90 27.93 -14.67 -21.17
CA LEU A 90 27.43 -15.14 -19.89
C LEU A 90 25.97 -15.62 -20.08
N LYS A 91 25.59 -16.76 -19.51
CA LYS A 91 24.24 -17.30 -19.70
C LYS A 91 23.17 -16.37 -19.12
N LYS A 92 23.39 -15.89 -17.89
CA LYS A 92 22.51 -14.94 -17.21
C LYS A 92 23.00 -13.51 -17.41
N GLN A 93 22.12 -12.64 -17.91
CA GLN A 93 22.37 -11.23 -18.15
C GLN A 93 21.70 -10.41 -17.03
N PRO A 94 22.49 -9.79 -16.12
CA PRO A 94 21.95 -9.16 -14.91
C PRO A 94 21.36 -7.77 -15.14
N GLU A 95 21.76 -7.09 -16.21
CA GLU A 95 21.26 -5.76 -16.56
C GLU A 95 20.01 -5.85 -17.46
N SER A 96 19.26 -4.75 -17.52
CA SER A 96 18.15 -4.63 -18.46
C SER A 96 18.66 -4.51 -19.89
N THR A 97 18.23 -5.42 -20.76
CA THR A 97 18.59 -5.44 -22.18
C THR A 97 17.46 -4.86 -23.01
N TYR A 98 17.81 -4.02 -23.98
CA TYR A 98 16.87 -3.31 -24.85
C TYR A 98 16.97 -3.81 -26.29
N ILE A 99 15.84 -3.82 -26.99
CA ILE A 99 15.77 -4.00 -28.45
C ILE A 99 14.94 -2.84 -28.99
N PHE A 100 15.62 -1.85 -29.55
CA PHE A 100 15.00 -0.69 -30.17
C PHE A 100 14.72 -0.96 -31.64
N LEU A 101 13.45 -1.22 -31.98
CA LEU A 101 13.02 -1.62 -33.31
C LEU A 101 13.44 -0.64 -34.41
N GLN A 102 13.62 0.65 -34.09
CA GLN A 102 14.09 1.64 -35.05
C GLN A 102 15.51 1.42 -35.55
N ASN A 103 16.32 0.67 -34.80
CA ASN A 103 17.70 0.40 -35.18
C ASN A 103 17.82 -0.84 -36.08
N TYR A 104 16.70 -1.48 -36.43
CA TYR A 104 16.69 -2.71 -37.21
C TYR A 104 15.81 -2.60 -38.47
N THR A 105 16.34 -3.17 -39.56
CA THR A 105 15.65 -3.55 -40.79
C THR A 105 15.65 -5.07 -40.95
N LEU A 106 14.91 -5.60 -41.92
CA LEU A 106 14.85 -7.03 -42.20
C LEU A 106 16.23 -7.65 -42.51
N GLU A 107 17.13 -6.88 -43.13
CA GLU A 107 18.47 -7.30 -43.49
C GLU A 107 19.41 -7.31 -42.28
N THR A 108 19.20 -6.39 -41.33
CA THR A 108 20.06 -6.25 -40.15
C THR A 108 19.76 -7.25 -39.04
N VAL A 109 18.55 -7.81 -39.02
CA VAL A 109 18.17 -8.86 -38.06
C VAL A 109 18.74 -10.19 -38.57
N PRO A 110 19.60 -10.87 -37.78
CA PRO A 110 20.19 -12.12 -38.19
C PRO A 110 19.15 -13.24 -38.24
N GLU A 111 19.41 -14.31 -39.00
CA GLU A 111 18.50 -15.47 -39.03
C GLU A 111 18.50 -16.25 -37.70
N GLN A 112 19.62 -16.24 -36.98
CA GLN A 112 19.76 -16.92 -35.70
C GLN A 112 20.61 -16.07 -34.74
N LEU A 113 20.20 -16.05 -33.47
CA LEU A 113 20.99 -15.53 -32.36
C LEU A 113 21.50 -16.70 -31.50
N ALA A 114 22.47 -16.43 -30.64
CA ALA A 114 22.88 -17.39 -29.63
C ALA A 114 21.68 -17.73 -28.72
N GLN A 115 21.44 -19.02 -28.53
CA GLN A 115 20.29 -19.53 -27.79
C GLN A 115 20.60 -19.61 -26.29
N GLU A 116 19.55 -19.78 -25.48
CA GLU A 116 19.60 -19.96 -24.02
C GLU A 116 20.14 -18.77 -23.21
N ILE A 117 20.13 -17.55 -23.78
CA ILE A 117 20.42 -16.34 -23.02
C ILE A 117 19.25 -16.08 -22.04
N GLU A 118 19.56 -16.00 -20.76
CA GLU A 118 18.63 -15.70 -19.67
C GLU A 118 18.73 -14.22 -19.30
N PHE A 119 17.68 -13.44 -19.54
CA PHE A 119 17.64 -12.02 -19.20
C PHE A 119 16.99 -11.78 -17.84
N ASP A 120 17.55 -10.91 -16.99
CA ASP A 120 16.78 -10.39 -15.86
C ASP A 120 15.57 -9.58 -16.38
N LYS A 121 15.82 -8.70 -17.34
CA LYS A 121 14.77 -7.92 -18.01
C LYS A 121 15.11 -7.69 -19.48
N LEU A 122 14.20 -8.07 -20.37
CA LEU A 122 14.27 -7.79 -21.81
C LEU A 122 13.16 -6.83 -22.21
N ILE A 123 13.51 -5.71 -22.85
CA ILE A 123 12.57 -4.66 -23.25
C ILE A 123 12.61 -4.51 -24.77
N ILE A 124 11.46 -4.66 -25.42
CA ILE A 124 11.29 -4.48 -26.87
C ILE A 124 10.41 -3.24 -27.08
N ALA A 125 10.98 -2.21 -27.71
CA ALA A 125 10.37 -0.89 -27.86
C ALA A 125 10.75 -0.25 -29.21
N PRO A 126 10.01 0.75 -29.72
CA PRO A 126 10.36 1.41 -30.98
C PRO A 126 11.71 2.13 -30.94
N GLY A 127 12.07 2.80 -29.83
CA GLY A 127 13.39 3.37 -29.58
C GLY A 127 13.39 4.80 -29.02
N ASP A 128 12.67 5.72 -29.67
CA ASP A 128 12.45 7.09 -29.18
C ASP A 128 11.09 7.16 -28.47
N GLU A 129 11.08 7.49 -27.17
CA GLU A 129 9.85 7.60 -26.36
C GLU A 129 8.89 8.68 -26.91
N ASP A 130 9.42 9.67 -27.62
CA ASP A 130 8.65 10.83 -28.08
C ASP A 130 8.12 10.71 -29.51
N LYS A 131 8.60 9.74 -30.30
CA LYS A 131 8.22 9.61 -31.72
C LYS A 131 7.54 8.28 -32.00
N VAL A 132 6.23 8.35 -32.20
CA VAL A 132 5.42 7.26 -32.78
C VAL A 132 5.87 7.03 -34.21
N THR A 133 6.91 6.21 -34.39
CA THR A 133 7.37 5.79 -35.71
C THR A 133 6.68 4.48 -36.05
N GLN A 134 5.94 4.47 -37.16
CA GLN A 134 5.37 3.25 -37.71
C GLN A 134 6.52 2.28 -38.01
N LYS A 135 6.50 1.10 -37.39
CA LYS A 135 7.48 0.05 -37.64
C LYS A 135 6.87 -1.06 -38.47
N ASP A 136 7.70 -1.62 -39.35
CA ASP A 136 7.31 -2.81 -40.09
C ASP A 136 7.18 -3.98 -39.10
N PRO A 137 5.96 -4.54 -38.88
CA PRO A 137 5.77 -5.69 -38.00
C PRO A 137 6.64 -6.89 -38.38
N ARG A 138 7.08 -6.99 -39.64
CA ARG A 138 7.97 -8.06 -40.11
C ARG A 138 9.33 -8.04 -39.45
N VAL A 139 9.84 -6.85 -39.09
CA VAL A 139 11.12 -6.71 -38.37
C VAL A 139 11.00 -7.31 -36.96
N LEU A 140 9.91 -7.00 -36.24
CA LEU A 140 9.66 -7.58 -34.93
C LEU A 140 9.43 -9.10 -35.03
N GLU A 141 8.71 -9.57 -36.06
CA GLU A 141 8.54 -11.00 -36.32
C GLU A 141 9.87 -11.70 -36.54
N LYS A 142 10.76 -11.12 -37.37
CA LYS A 142 12.09 -11.67 -37.61
C LYS A 142 12.93 -11.68 -36.34
N ILE A 143 12.85 -10.65 -35.49
CA ILE A 143 13.54 -10.61 -34.19
C ILE A 143 13.04 -11.74 -33.29
N LEU A 144 11.73 -11.92 -33.15
CA LEU A 144 11.15 -12.98 -32.33
C LEU A 144 11.54 -14.38 -32.83
N SER A 145 11.58 -14.57 -34.15
CA SER A 145 12.06 -15.80 -34.77
C SER A 145 13.55 -16.04 -34.51
N ALA A 146 14.40 -15.03 -34.66
CA ALA A 146 15.84 -15.12 -34.45
C ALA A 146 16.23 -15.41 -32.99
N LEU A 147 15.44 -14.89 -32.04
CA LEU A 147 15.57 -15.18 -30.61
C LEU A 147 15.16 -16.61 -30.27
N GLY A 148 14.23 -17.22 -31.02
CA GLY A 148 13.76 -18.57 -30.78
C GLY A 148 12.99 -18.68 -29.47
N THR A 149 13.62 -19.27 -28.44
CA THR A 149 13.05 -19.32 -27.08
C THR A 149 13.64 -18.19 -26.22
N ILE A 150 12.77 -17.32 -25.71
CA ILE A 150 13.17 -16.22 -24.83
C ILE A 150 13.10 -16.70 -23.38
N TYR A 151 14.23 -16.68 -22.68
CA TYR A 151 14.32 -16.89 -21.25
C TYR A 151 14.48 -15.54 -20.55
N ALA A 152 13.51 -15.11 -19.75
CA ALA A 152 13.62 -13.84 -19.04
C ALA A 152 12.82 -13.81 -17.73
N ASP A 153 13.34 -13.16 -16.68
CA ASP A 153 12.53 -12.89 -15.49
C ASP A 153 11.39 -11.91 -15.82
N THR A 154 11.67 -10.86 -16.60
CA THR A 154 10.66 -9.92 -17.11
C THR A 154 10.83 -9.65 -18.60
N LEU A 155 9.76 -9.84 -19.37
CA LEU A 155 9.68 -9.41 -20.78
C LEU A 155 8.72 -8.24 -20.91
N VAL A 156 9.18 -7.14 -21.51
CA VAL A 156 8.41 -5.92 -21.72
C VAL A 156 8.24 -5.66 -23.21
N PHE A 157 6.99 -5.48 -23.65
CA PHE A 157 6.66 -4.88 -24.95
C PHE A 157 6.11 -3.48 -24.70
N SER A 158 6.76 -2.44 -25.20
CA SER A 158 6.34 -1.04 -24.99
C SER A 158 6.08 -0.34 -26.31
N ASP A 159 5.00 0.45 -26.34
CA ASP A 159 4.71 1.44 -27.39
C ASP A 159 4.69 0.87 -28.82
N LEU A 160 4.26 -0.39 -28.99
CA LEU A 160 4.09 -0.97 -30.31
C LEU A 160 2.77 -0.50 -30.95
N ASP A 161 2.90 0.16 -32.10
CA ASP A 161 1.79 0.49 -33.00
C ASP A 161 1.97 -0.26 -34.33
N LEU A 162 1.23 -1.35 -34.49
CA LEU A 162 1.27 -2.22 -35.67
C LEU A 162 0.08 -1.99 -36.61
N ASP A 163 -0.79 -1.03 -36.30
CA ASP A 163 -2.06 -0.85 -37.01
C ASP A 163 -1.84 -0.12 -38.36
N GLY A 164 -0.65 0.44 -38.59
CA GLY A 164 -0.34 1.30 -39.72
C GLY A 164 -1.21 2.58 -39.81
N LEU A 165 -2.04 2.81 -38.79
CA LEU A 165 -2.96 3.94 -38.69
C LEU A 165 -2.38 5.09 -37.85
N GLY A 166 -1.31 4.83 -37.09
CA GLY A 166 -0.70 5.73 -36.11
C GLY A 166 -0.15 7.05 -36.65
N GLY A 167 0.27 7.11 -37.92
CA GLY A 167 0.84 8.32 -38.50
C GLY A 167 -0.18 9.34 -39.02
N LYS A 168 -1.47 9.01 -39.02
CA LYS A 168 -2.50 9.92 -39.54
C LYS A 168 -2.97 10.81 -38.40
N SER A 169 -2.49 12.06 -38.42
CA SER A 169 -2.74 13.10 -37.42
C SER A 169 -4.20 13.11 -36.93
N MET A 170 -4.41 13.57 -35.69
CA MET A 170 -5.72 13.69 -35.03
C MET A 170 -6.82 14.27 -35.95
N ILE A 171 -6.42 15.14 -36.88
CA ILE A 171 -7.23 15.76 -37.94
C ILE A 171 -7.87 14.71 -38.87
N GLN A 172 -7.12 13.70 -39.33
CA GLN A 172 -7.68 12.63 -40.17
C GLN A 172 -8.55 11.65 -39.38
N ARG A 173 -8.32 11.47 -38.07
CA ARG A 173 -9.24 10.69 -37.21
C ARG A 173 -10.57 11.42 -37.03
N MET A 174 -10.58 12.74 -36.87
CA MET A 174 -11.83 13.53 -36.85
C MET A 174 -12.56 13.48 -38.20
N ALA A 175 -11.86 13.60 -39.33
CA ALA A 175 -12.48 13.53 -40.65
C ALA A 175 -13.19 12.18 -40.94
N ARG A 176 -12.66 11.06 -40.42
CA ARG A 176 -13.32 9.75 -40.55
C ARG A 176 -14.50 9.56 -39.62
N SER A 177 -14.48 10.15 -38.43
CA SER A 177 -15.61 10.12 -37.50
C SER A 177 -16.82 10.86 -38.08
N VAL A 178 -16.60 11.97 -38.79
CA VAL A 178 -17.67 12.72 -39.48
C VAL A 178 -18.26 11.91 -40.63
N ARG A 179 -17.45 11.18 -41.42
CA ARG A 179 -17.98 10.30 -42.49
C ARG A 179 -18.75 9.07 -42.00
N ARG A 180 -18.46 8.55 -40.80
CA ARG A 180 -19.19 7.40 -40.25
C ARG A 180 -20.62 7.74 -39.82
N ILE A 181 -20.91 8.99 -39.45
CA ILE A 181 -22.27 9.42 -39.10
C ILE A 181 -23.17 9.40 -40.34
N SER A 182 -22.63 9.63 -41.54
CA SER A 182 -23.39 9.58 -42.81
C SER A 182 -23.55 8.17 -43.43
N SER A 183 -22.84 7.14 -42.95
CA SER A 183 -22.85 5.81 -43.58
C SER A 183 -23.39 4.67 -42.70
N GLN A 184 -23.96 4.96 -41.53
CA GLN A 184 -24.43 3.96 -40.56
C GLN A 184 -25.85 3.44 -40.86
N ARG A 185 -26.25 3.38 -42.14
CA ARG A 185 -27.48 2.73 -42.61
C ARG A 185 -27.26 1.53 -43.54
N SER A 186 -26.01 1.13 -43.79
CA SER A 186 -25.68 -0.05 -44.59
C SER A 186 -25.20 -1.19 -43.69
N SER A 187 -26.13 -1.80 -42.95
CA SER A 187 -25.92 -3.12 -42.35
C SER A 187 -25.84 -4.15 -43.46
N GLY A 188 -24.65 -4.72 -43.71
CA GLY A 188 -24.53 -5.90 -44.56
C GLY A 188 -23.19 -5.95 -45.27
N ARG A 189 -22.47 -7.05 -45.06
CA ARG A 189 -21.16 -7.39 -45.66
C ARG A 189 -19.97 -6.58 -45.16
N PHE A 190 -19.54 -6.90 -43.94
CA PHE A 190 -18.11 -7.16 -43.77
C PHE A 190 -17.74 -8.25 -44.78
N GLY A 191 -16.83 -7.91 -45.68
CA GLY A 191 -16.42 -8.77 -46.78
C GLY A 191 -16.15 -10.19 -46.29
N LYS A 192 -16.66 -11.17 -47.04
CA LYS A 192 -16.08 -12.51 -47.05
C LYS A 192 -14.58 -12.30 -47.21
N SER A 193 -13.84 -12.50 -46.12
CA SER A 193 -12.41 -12.71 -46.18
C SER A 193 -12.25 -13.90 -47.12
N GLU A 194 -11.78 -13.64 -48.33
CA GLU A 194 -11.26 -14.68 -49.20
C GLU A 194 -10.36 -15.55 -48.33
N THR A 195 -10.68 -16.84 -48.29
CA THR A 195 -9.95 -17.85 -47.52
C THR A 195 -8.50 -17.76 -47.98
N PRO A 196 -7.59 -17.20 -47.16
CA PRO A 196 -6.22 -17.01 -47.60
C PRO A 196 -5.62 -18.39 -47.77
N GLU A 197 -5.08 -18.62 -48.96
CA GLU A 197 -4.16 -19.69 -49.30
C GLU A 197 -3.25 -19.97 -48.09
N LEU A 198 -3.18 -21.25 -47.67
CA LEU A 198 -2.56 -21.73 -46.42
C LEU A 198 -1.08 -21.30 -46.34
N ALA A 199 -0.84 -20.08 -45.88
CA ALA A 199 0.50 -19.63 -45.54
C ALA A 199 1.09 -20.61 -44.51
N PRO A 200 2.38 -20.98 -44.64
CA PRO A 200 3.02 -21.90 -43.72
C PRO A 200 2.84 -21.41 -42.28
N PRO A 201 2.62 -22.32 -41.31
CA PRO A 201 2.36 -21.95 -39.93
C PRO A 201 3.51 -21.10 -39.40
N THR A 202 3.21 -19.84 -39.07
CA THR A 202 4.19 -18.92 -38.50
C THR A 202 4.79 -19.54 -37.24
N THR A 203 6.11 -19.74 -37.22
CA THR A 203 6.82 -20.26 -36.06
C THR A 203 6.59 -19.33 -34.88
N ARG A 204 6.02 -19.84 -33.79
CA ARG A 204 5.78 -19.06 -32.58
C ARG A 204 7.05 -19.01 -31.72
N CYS A 205 7.39 -17.82 -31.24
CA CYS A 205 8.43 -17.62 -30.24
C CYS A 205 7.96 -18.19 -28.90
N ILE A 206 8.69 -19.19 -28.39
CA ILE A 206 8.39 -19.81 -27.11
C ILE A 206 8.91 -18.87 -26.01
N LEU A 207 8.05 -18.53 -25.06
CA LEU A 207 8.43 -17.72 -23.92
C LEU A 207 8.64 -18.63 -22.71
N SER A 208 9.74 -18.42 -21.99
CA SER A 208 10.02 -18.98 -20.67
C SER A 208 10.27 -17.82 -19.71
N ILE A 209 9.16 -17.23 -19.23
CA ILE A 209 9.19 -15.98 -18.48
C ILE A 209 8.39 -16.03 -17.19
N ARG A 210 8.78 -15.18 -16.22
CA ARG A 210 8.01 -14.97 -14.98
C ARG A 210 7.01 -13.84 -15.11
N THR A 211 7.35 -12.74 -15.76
CA THR A 211 6.49 -11.57 -15.92
C THR A 211 6.42 -11.11 -17.37
N LEU A 212 5.21 -10.93 -17.88
CA LEU A 212 4.94 -10.27 -19.16
C LEU A 212 4.30 -8.90 -18.89
N LEU A 213 4.99 -7.83 -19.29
CA LEU A 213 4.50 -6.46 -19.21
C LEU A 213 4.24 -5.92 -20.61
N ILE A 214 3.00 -5.49 -20.85
CA ILE A 214 2.55 -4.89 -22.10
C ILE A 214 2.17 -3.45 -21.79
N GLN A 215 3.00 -2.52 -22.22
CA GLN A 215 2.86 -1.11 -21.88
C GLN A 215 2.57 -0.26 -23.12
N HIS A 216 1.54 0.56 -23.05
CA HIS A 216 1.17 1.57 -24.06
C HIS A 216 0.95 1.03 -25.50
N ASN A 217 0.76 -0.28 -25.66
CA ASN A 217 0.49 -0.91 -26.96
C ASN A 217 -0.96 -0.68 -27.43
N THR A 218 -1.20 -0.74 -28.74
CA THR A 218 -2.57 -0.79 -29.30
C THR A 218 -3.19 -2.18 -29.16
N ILE A 219 -4.52 -2.30 -29.26
CA ILE A 219 -5.20 -3.60 -29.23
C ILE A 219 -4.72 -4.52 -30.36
N PRO A 220 -4.60 -4.05 -31.62
CA PRO A 220 -4.15 -4.95 -32.68
C PRO A 220 -2.67 -5.33 -32.51
N ALA A 221 -1.82 -4.50 -31.91
CA ALA A 221 -0.47 -4.91 -31.53
C ALA A 221 -0.48 -6.06 -30.49
N ILE A 222 -1.35 -5.99 -29.48
CA ILE A 222 -1.53 -7.07 -28.50
C ILE A 222 -2.01 -8.36 -29.18
N ASN A 223 -3.04 -8.28 -30.02
CA ASN A 223 -3.56 -9.42 -30.77
C ASN A 223 -2.51 -10.01 -31.74
N TRP A 224 -1.67 -9.15 -32.31
CA TRP A 224 -0.56 -9.57 -33.18
C TRP A 224 0.49 -10.36 -32.40
N LEU A 225 0.85 -9.88 -31.19
CA LEU A 225 1.80 -10.55 -30.30
C LEU A 225 1.29 -11.94 -29.91
N GLN A 226 0.02 -12.06 -29.52
CA GLN A 226 -0.60 -13.33 -29.11
C GLN A 226 -0.52 -14.43 -30.17
N LYS A 227 -0.56 -14.07 -31.45
CA LYS A 227 -0.45 -15.04 -32.55
C LYS A 227 0.98 -15.58 -32.72
N ARG A 228 1.98 -14.87 -32.20
CA ARG A 228 3.41 -15.09 -32.44
C ARG A 228 4.18 -15.52 -31.20
N VAL A 229 3.61 -15.37 -30.01
CA VAL A 229 4.22 -15.84 -28.77
C VAL A 229 3.48 -17.07 -28.26
N ASP A 230 4.22 -17.99 -27.63
CA ASP A 230 3.66 -19.16 -26.95
C ASP A 230 4.00 -19.11 -25.45
N LEU A 231 2.95 -19.01 -24.64
CA LEU A 231 3.01 -19.01 -23.17
C LEU A 231 2.40 -20.29 -22.56
N SER A 232 2.05 -21.29 -23.37
CA SER A 232 1.31 -22.50 -22.94
C SER A 232 1.97 -23.28 -21.81
N ARG A 233 3.27 -23.11 -21.59
CA ARG A 233 4.07 -23.74 -20.54
C ARG A 233 4.45 -22.80 -19.39
N CYS A 234 3.96 -21.57 -19.40
CA CYS A 234 4.37 -20.53 -18.47
C CYS A 234 3.31 -20.22 -17.41
N ARG A 235 3.80 -20.04 -16.18
CA ARG A 235 3.03 -19.55 -15.04
C ARG A 235 3.40 -18.10 -14.72
N ILE A 236 2.75 -17.16 -15.40
CA ILE A 236 3.21 -15.77 -15.47
C ILE A 236 2.47 -14.82 -14.52
N ASN A 237 3.10 -13.68 -14.28
CA ASN A 237 2.43 -12.43 -13.94
C ASN A 237 2.16 -11.66 -15.24
N LEU A 238 0.92 -11.30 -15.51
CA LEU A 238 0.55 -10.50 -16.68
C LEU A 238 0.18 -9.09 -16.24
N ALA A 239 0.85 -8.09 -16.82
CA ALA A 239 0.55 -6.69 -16.62
C ALA A 239 0.26 -6.01 -17.96
N ILE A 240 -0.91 -5.39 -18.09
CA ILE A 240 -1.28 -4.54 -19.23
C ILE A 240 -1.48 -3.13 -18.71
N VAL A 241 -0.65 -2.21 -19.18
CA VAL A 241 -0.61 -0.81 -18.73
C VAL A 241 -0.82 0.09 -19.94
N GLY A 242 -1.82 0.96 -19.90
CA GLY A 242 -1.96 2.00 -20.92
C GLY A 242 -3.39 2.43 -21.20
N LYS A 243 -3.52 3.45 -22.05
CA LYS A 243 -4.77 4.17 -22.34
C LYS A 243 -5.69 3.41 -23.31
N LEU A 244 -5.83 2.11 -23.11
CA LEU A 244 -6.63 1.21 -23.93
C LEU A 244 -8.13 1.52 -23.81
N GLN A 245 -8.87 1.27 -24.89
CA GLN A 245 -10.32 1.35 -24.95
C GLN A 245 -10.86 -0.02 -25.35
N LEU A 246 -11.26 -0.81 -24.36
CA LEU A 246 -11.74 -2.17 -24.56
C LEU A 246 -13.25 -2.25 -24.37
N ASP A 247 -13.92 -3.03 -25.21
CA ASP A 247 -15.33 -3.38 -24.98
C ASP A 247 -15.46 -4.50 -23.94
N ASN A 248 -14.51 -5.42 -23.86
CA ASN A 248 -14.42 -6.49 -22.87
C ASN A 248 -12.94 -6.89 -22.61
N LEU A 249 -12.70 -7.88 -21.75
CA LEU A 249 -11.34 -8.37 -21.46
C LEU A 249 -10.94 -9.60 -22.29
N GLU A 250 -11.64 -9.93 -23.37
CA GLU A 250 -11.34 -11.12 -24.19
C GLU A 250 -9.94 -11.08 -24.83
N VAL A 251 -9.34 -9.89 -24.93
CA VAL A 251 -7.92 -9.76 -25.28
C VAL A 251 -7.03 -10.56 -24.33
N LEU A 252 -7.42 -10.86 -23.10
CA LEU A 252 -6.62 -11.69 -22.20
C LEU A 252 -6.59 -13.17 -22.61
N ASP A 253 -7.62 -13.64 -23.31
CA ASP A 253 -7.80 -15.06 -23.62
C ASP A 253 -6.80 -15.55 -24.69
N GLY A 254 -6.29 -14.63 -25.51
CA GLY A 254 -5.34 -14.96 -26.58
C GLY A 254 -3.92 -15.30 -26.11
N PHE A 255 -3.56 -15.04 -24.84
CA PHE A 255 -2.22 -15.38 -24.34
C PHE A 255 -2.03 -16.87 -24.09
N ASN A 256 -3.10 -17.63 -23.83
CA ASN A 256 -3.06 -19.08 -23.60
C ASN A 256 -1.94 -19.53 -22.63
N ALA A 257 -1.70 -18.78 -21.56
CA ALA A 257 -0.71 -19.15 -20.55
C ALA A 257 -1.19 -20.35 -19.72
N GLU A 258 -0.27 -21.21 -19.23
CA GLU A 258 -0.62 -22.34 -18.35
C GLU A 258 -1.42 -21.85 -17.13
N ARG A 259 -0.95 -20.76 -16.51
CA ARG A 259 -1.62 -20.07 -15.41
C ARG A 259 -1.17 -18.63 -15.30
N ILE A 260 -2.12 -17.71 -15.10
CA ILE A 260 -1.81 -16.32 -14.74
C ILE A 260 -1.93 -16.21 -13.21
N LYS A 261 -0.80 -16.03 -12.52
CA LYS A 261 -0.75 -15.91 -11.05
C LYS A 261 -1.18 -14.53 -10.56
N ILE A 262 -0.78 -13.49 -11.28
CA ILE A 262 -1.06 -12.09 -10.98
C ILE A 262 -1.55 -11.44 -12.26
N LEU A 263 -2.70 -10.78 -12.21
CA LEU A 263 -3.23 -9.99 -13.31
C LEU A 263 -3.27 -8.51 -12.90
N THR A 264 -2.57 -7.66 -13.63
CA THR A 264 -2.52 -6.21 -13.41
C THR A 264 -3.00 -5.48 -14.64
N LEU A 265 -4.05 -4.69 -14.50
CA LEU A 265 -4.70 -3.91 -15.54
C LEU A 265 -4.62 -2.43 -15.13
N LYS A 266 -3.78 -1.63 -15.80
CA LYS A 266 -3.59 -0.22 -15.46
C LYS A 266 -3.93 0.76 -16.58
N ASP A 267 -4.43 1.93 -16.19
CA ASP A 267 -4.61 3.14 -17.01
C ASP A 267 -5.59 3.05 -18.19
N PHE A 268 -6.53 2.11 -18.15
CA PHE A 268 -7.60 2.00 -19.15
C PHE A 268 -8.38 3.29 -19.31
N LYS A 269 -8.58 3.72 -20.56
CA LYS A 269 -9.42 4.87 -20.90
C LYS A 269 -10.91 4.49 -20.89
N LYS A 270 -11.23 3.27 -21.30
CA LYS A 270 -12.58 2.69 -21.30
C LYS A 270 -12.48 1.18 -21.16
N LEU A 271 -13.37 0.59 -20.36
CA LEU A 271 -13.57 -0.86 -20.26
C LEU A 271 -15.08 -1.14 -20.17
N GLY A 272 -15.65 -1.79 -21.18
CA GLY A 272 -17.09 -2.03 -21.27
C GLY A 272 -17.60 -3.22 -20.44
N SER A 273 -16.80 -4.28 -20.31
CA SER A 273 -17.09 -5.49 -19.54
C SER A 273 -15.80 -6.11 -18.97
N LEU A 274 -15.91 -6.81 -17.84
CA LEU A 274 -14.84 -7.65 -17.30
C LEU A 274 -14.87 -9.08 -17.87
N ASP A 275 -15.83 -9.41 -18.72
CA ASP A 275 -15.98 -10.74 -19.28
C ASP A 275 -14.77 -11.14 -20.14
N CYS A 276 -14.22 -12.30 -19.82
CA CYS A 276 -13.22 -13.04 -20.58
C CYS A 276 -13.26 -14.51 -20.11
N LYS A 277 -12.73 -15.44 -20.91
CA LYS A 277 -12.64 -16.86 -20.54
C LYS A 277 -11.76 -17.05 -19.31
N LEU A 278 -10.64 -16.32 -19.22
CA LEU A 278 -9.71 -16.40 -18.09
C LEU A 278 -10.41 -16.23 -16.73
N LEU A 279 -11.30 -15.23 -16.61
CA LEU A 279 -11.98 -14.94 -15.35
C LEU A 279 -13.31 -15.69 -15.16
N ARG A 280 -13.89 -16.24 -16.24
CA ARG A 280 -15.14 -17.03 -16.16
C ARG A 280 -14.88 -18.50 -15.86
N GLU A 281 -13.92 -19.10 -16.55
CA GLU A 281 -13.72 -20.56 -16.63
C GLU A 281 -12.34 -20.99 -16.10
N GLY A 282 -11.33 -20.13 -16.21
CA GLY A 282 -9.96 -20.46 -15.86
C GLY A 282 -9.69 -20.49 -14.35
N PRO A 283 -8.55 -21.06 -13.92
CA PRO A 283 -8.06 -20.85 -12.58
C PRO A 283 -7.80 -19.35 -12.37
N LEU A 284 -8.62 -18.72 -11.53
CA LEU A 284 -8.53 -17.31 -11.24
C LEU A 284 -7.14 -16.94 -10.67
N PRO A 285 -6.59 -15.77 -11.04
CA PRO A 285 -5.31 -15.32 -10.49
C PRO A 285 -5.39 -15.14 -8.98
N ASP A 286 -4.27 -15.25 -8.26
CA ASP A 286 -4.24 -15.07 -6.80
C ASP A 286 -4.28 -13.59 -6.41
N LYS A 287 -3.87 -12.72 -7.33
CA LYS A 287 -3.92 -11.27 -7.21
C LYS A 287 -4.54 -10.67 -8.46
N LEU A 288 -5.53 -9.80 -8.30
CA LEU A 288 -6.12 -9.00 -9.38
C LEU A 288 -6.04 -7.51 -9.02
N THR A 289 -5.41 -6.74 -9.90
CA THR A 289 -5.30 -5.29 -9.78
C THR A 289 -5.89 -4.62 -11.00
N ILE A 290 -6.95 -3.83 -10.80
CA ILE A 290 -7.54 -2.94 -11.80
C ILE A 290 -7.33 -1.51 -11.31
N TRP A 291 -6.39 -0.80 -11.93
CA TRP A 291 -5.98 0.54 -11.53
C TRP A 291 -6.20 1.55 -12.66
N THR A 292 -7.14 2.47 -12.53
CA THR A 292 -7.42 3.46 -13.57
C THR A 292 -7.46 4.85 -12.97
N THR A 293 -6.84 5.80 -13.64
CA THR A 293 -6.90 7.22 -13.26
C THR A 293 -8.27 7.84 -13.56
N ARG A 294 -9.10 7.18 -14.35
CA ARG A 294 -10.45 7.60 -14.74
C ARG A 294 -11.49 6.59 -14.26
N PRO A 295 -12.70 7.04 -13.90
CA PRO A 295 -13.81 6.15 -13.60
C PRO A 295 -14.11 5.21 -14.77
N ILE A 296 -14.22 3.92 -14.48
CA ILE A 296 -14.69 2.89 -15.41
C ILE A 296 -15.87 2.16 -14.77
N CYS A 297 -16.91 1.85 -15.55
CA CYS A 297 -18.08 1.09 -15.08
C CYS A 297 -18.27 -0.15 -15.95
N PRO A 298 -17.33 -1.12 -15.93
CA PRO A 298 -17.48 -2.30 -16.75
C PRO A 298 -18.63 -3.15 -16.24
N LYS A 299 -19.39 -3.75 -17.17
CA LYS A 299 -20.37 -4.78 -16.85
C LYS A 299 -19.64 -6.00 -16.26
N ILE A 300 -20.29 -6.66 -15.31
CA ILE A 300 -19.82 -7.92 -14.71
C ILE A 300 -20.95 -8.92 -14.88
N SER A 301 -20.73 -9.97 -15.68
CA SER A 301 -21.73 -11.02 -15.83
C SER A 301 -21.96 -11.76 -14.50
N VAL A 302 -23.15 -12.36 -14.33
CA VAL A 302 -23.51 -13.11 -13.12
C VAL A 302 -22.54 -14.27 -12.87
N GLN A 303 -22.14 -14.97 -13.93
CA GLN A 303 -21.17 -16.07 -13.86
C GLN A 303 -19.81 -15.56 -13.35
N LEU A 304 -19.29 -14.48 -13.93
CA LEU A 304 -18.02 -13.88 -13.52
C LEU A 304 -18.07 -13.38 -12.07
N ALA A 305 -19.15 -12.69 -11.69
CA ALA A 305 -19.34 -12.23 -10.31
C ALA A 305 -19.30 -13.41 -9.33
N ARG A 306 -19.98 -14.53 -9.65
CA ARG A 306 -19.94 -15.75 -8.85
C ARG A 306 -18.51 -16.28 -8.72
N SER A 307 -17.78 -16.41 -9.82
CA SER A 307 -16.39 -16.89 -9.81
C SER A 307 -15.49 -16.00 -8.93
N ILE A 308 -15.63 -14.68 -9.02
CA ILE A 308 -14.86 -13.75 -8.17
C ILE A 308 -15.22 -13.90 -6.70
N LEU A 309 -16.51 -14.02 -6.36
CA LEU A 309 -16.99 -14.09 -4.98
C LEU A 309 -16.63 -15.41 -4.27
N THR A 310 -16.61 -16.54 -5.00
CA THR A 310 -16.28 -17.85 -4.41
C THR A 310 -14.79 -18.07 -4.18
N LYS A 311 -13.93 -17.23 -4.77
CA LYS A 311 -12.48 -17.31 -4.58
C LYS A 311 -12.04 -16.60 -3.31
N GLU A 312 -11.13 -17.24 -2.58
CA GLU A 312 -10.29 -16.57 -1.59
C GLU A 312 -9.14 -15.83 -2.26
N TRP A 313 -9.17 -14.51 -2.19
CA TRP A 313 -8.18 -13.66 -2.85
C TRP A 313 -7.04 -13.32 -1.90
N ARG A 314 -5.79 -13.36 -2.42
CA ARG A 314 -4.65 -12.84 -1.67
C ARG A 314 -4.61 -11.31 -1.75
N LEU A 315 -4.89 -10.75 -2.93
CA LEU A 315 -4.94 -9.30 -3.15
C LEU A 315 -6.00 -8.95 -4.18
N LEU A 316 -6.87 -8.00 -3.85
CA LEU A 316 -7.74 -7.33 -4.81
C LEU A 316 -7.52 -5.82 -4.76
N VAL A 317 -7.32 -5.21 -5.92
CA VAL A 317 -7.28 -3.75 -6.06
C VAL A 317 -8.30 -3.37 -7.11
N LEU A 318 -9.36 -2.65 -6.73
CA LEU A 318 -10.50 -2.36 -7.59
C LEU A 318 -10.90 -0.87 -7.50
N PRO A 319 -11.28 -0.23 -8.61
CA PRO A 319 -11.93 1.07 -8.54
C PRO A 319 -13.31 0.92 -7.90
N MET A 320 -13.76 1.95 -7.19
CA MET A 320 -15.03 1.98 -6.48
C MET A 320 -16.23 1.60 -7.36
N GLN A 321 -16.20 1.95 -8.65
CA GLN A 321 -17.26 1.62 -9.60
C GLN A 321 -17.31 0.12 -9.92
N VAL A 322 -16.16 -0.55 -10.05
CA VAL A 322 -16.11 -2.00 -10.21
C VAL A 322 -16.55 -2.70 -8.93
N TRP A 323 -16.12 -2.19 -7.77
CA TRP A 323 -16.58 -2.68 -6.47
C TRP A 323 -18.11 -2.56 -6.33
N LYS A 324 -18.68 -1.42 -6.71
CA LYS A 324 -20.13 -1.15 -6.71
C LYS A 324 -20.90 -2.18 -7.54
N GLU A 325 -20.46 -2.45 -8.76
CA GLU A 325 -21.14 -3.44 -9.62
C GLU A 325 -21.00 -4.87 -9.07
N LEU A 326 -19.82 -5.24 -8.56
CA LEU A 326 -19.56 -6.56 -7.96
C LEU A 326 -20.44 -6.80 -6.72
N MET A 327 -20.46 -5.84 -5.81
CA MET A 327 -21.16 -5.90 -4.52
C MET A 327 -22.56 -5.28 -4.55
N LYS A 328 -23.12 -5.05 -5.74
CA LYS A 328 -24.50 -4.58 -5.90
C LYS A 328 -25.48 -5.54 -5.19
N PRO A 329 -26.45 -5.05 -4.41
CA PRO A 329 -27.47 -5.89 -3.79
C PRO A 329 -28.19 -6.75 -4.85
N GLY A 330 -28.39 -8.02 -4.54
CA GLY A 330 -29.14 -8.96 -5.37
C GLY A 330 -30.14 -9.74 -4.53
N GLU A 331 -30.75 -10.78 -5.12
CA GLU A 331 -31.72 -11.64 -4.43
C GLU A 331 -31.09 -12.45 -3.28
N LEU A 332 -29.81 -12.81 -3.41
CA LEU A 332 -29.05 -13.56 -2.41
C LEU A 332 -27.87 -12.74 -1.89
N PRO A 333 -27.61 -12.77 -0.57
CA PRO A 333 -26.44 -12.15 0.01
C PRO A 333 -25.14 -12.70 -0.60
N LYS A 334 -24.24 -11.79 -0.96
CA LYS A 334 -22.91 -12.11 -1.47
C LYS A 334 -21.89 -12.07 -0.34
N HIS A 335 -20.95 -13.01 -0.36
CA HIS A 335 -19.79 -13.01 0.52
C HIS A 335 -18.51 -13.00 -0.31
N LEU A 336 -17.55 -12.16 0.06
CA LEU A 336 -16.23 -12.09 -0.57
C LEU A 336 -15.14 -12.26 0.50
N THR A 337 -14.14 -13.09 0.25
CA THR A 337 -12.99 -13.27 1.16
C THR A 337 -11.70 -12.79 0.50
N VAL A 338 -11.01 -11.84 1.14
CA VAL A 338 -9.78 -11.22 0.62
C VAL A 338 -8.79 -11.01 1.77
N ALA A 339 -7.53 -11.40 1.61
CA ALA A 339 -6.52 -11.06 2.62
C ALA A 339 -6.23 -9.54 2.63
N GLU A 340 -5.96 -8.97 1.46
CA GLU A 340 -5.70 -7.54 1.28
C GLU A 340 -6.59 -6.97 0.17
N LEU A 341 -7.42 -5.99 0.51
CA LEU A 341 -8.32 -5.33 -0.42
C LEU A 341 -8.01 -3.84 -0.47
N THR A 342 -7.78 -3.33 -1.68
CA THR A 342 -7.74 -1.89 -1.96
C THR A 342 -8.97 -1.50 -2.77
N VAL A 343 -9.78 -0.59 -2.23
CA VAL A 343 -10.85 0.07 -2.98
C VAL A 343 -10.50 1.53 -3.11
N TYR A 344 -10.38 2.03 -4.33
CA TYR A 344 -10.00 3.43 -4.55
C TYR A 344 -11.05 4.19 -5.38
N THR A 345 -11.14 5.49 -5.13
CA THR A 345 -11.99 6.38 -5.92
C THR A 345 -11.14 7.06 -7.00
N PRO A 346 -11.31 6.72 -8.29
CA PRO A 346 -10.57 7.37 -9.36
C PRO A 346 -10.97 8.84 -9.52
N GLN A 347 -10.03 9.66 -9.97
CA GLN A 347 -10.27 11.08 -10.20
C GLN A 347 -11.27 11.27 -11.34
N HIS A 348 -12.42 11.86 -11.03
CA HIS A 348 -13.27 12.47 -12.03
C HIS A 348 -12.58 13.79 -12.45
N SER A 349 -12.68 14.22 -13.71
CA SER A 349 -11.91 15.35 -14.27
C SER A 349 -11.80 16.59 -13.36
N MET A 350 -10.84 17.50 -13.64
CA MET A 350 -10.58 18.71 -12.82
C MET A 350 -11.82 19.53 -12.38
N PHE A 351 -12.95 19.40 -13.08
CA PHE A 351 -14.16 20.20 -12.87
C PHE A 351 -15.40 19.41 -12.47
N THR A 352 -15.35 18.07 -12.43
CA THR A 352 -16.47 17.32 -11.86
C THR A 352 -16.35 17.40 -10.36
N GLU A 353 -17.20 18.23 -9.75
CA GLU A 353 -17.50 18.15 -8.32
C GLU A 353 -17.57 16.67 -7.96
N PHE A 354 -16.91 16.27 -6.87
CA PHE A 354 -17.12 14.96 -6.27
C PHE A 354 -18.58 14.91 -5.84
N LEU A 355 -19.49 14.61 -6.78
CA LEU A 355 -20.90 14.40 -6.55
C LEU A 355 -20.97 13.28 -5.53
N ASN A 356 -21.14 13.68 -4.26
CA ASN A 356 -21.24 12.87 -3.06
C ASN A 356 -20.84 11.41 -3.33
N THR A 357 -19.53 11.13 -3.37
CA THR A 357 -19.01 9.75 -3.49
C THR A 357 -19.20 9.04 -2.16
N SER A 358 -20.43 9.01 -1.66
CA SER A 358 -20.84 8.08 -0.64
C SER A 358 -20.54 6.68 -1.16
N PRO A 359 -19.89 5.83 -0.37
CA PRO A 359 -19.70 4.45 -0.75
C PRO A 359 -21.03 3.79 -1.15
N PRO A 360 -21.03 2.86 -2.12
CA PRO A 360 -22.24 2.27 -2.65
C PRO A 360 -22.97 1.42 -1.59
N PRO A 361 -24.31 1.41 -1.56
CA PRO A 361 -25.04 0.49 -0.70
C PRO A 361 -24.75 -0.95 -1.11
N MET A 362 -24.52 -1.83 -0.12
CA MET A 362 -24.20 -3.24 -0.34
C MET A 362 -25.33 -4.19 0.09
N GLY A 363 -26.44 -3.68 0.63
CA GLY A 363 -27.56 -4.52 1.10
C GLY A 363 -27.07 -5.46 2.20
N ASP A 364 -27.33 -6.76 2.05
CA ASP A 364 -26.86 -7.80 2.98
C ASP A 364 -25.50 -8.40 2.57
N ASN A 365 -24.84 -7.84 1.55
CA ASN A 365 -23.55 -8.35 1.10
C ASN A 365 -22.45 -8.00 2.11
N LEU A 366 -21.51 -8.94 2.29
CA LEU A 366 -20.40 -8.80 3.24
C LEU A 366 -19.06 -9.14 2.58
N ALA A 367 -17.99 -8.53 3.08
CA ALA A 367 -16.62 -8.86 2.72
C ALA A 367 -15.79 -9.20 3.97
N THR A 368 -15.17 -10.36 4.00
CA THR A 368 -14.17 -10.73 5.01
C THR A 368 -12.80 -10.30 4.53
N VAL A 369 -12.21 -9.30 5.20
CA VAL A 369 -10.97 -8.64 4.80
C VAL A 369 -10.04 -8.48 5.99
N LYS A 370 -8.76 -8.86 5.87
CA LYS A 370 -7.78 -8.62 6.96
C LYS A 370 -7.19 -7.22 6.89
N VAL A 371 -6.78 -6.80 5.69
CA VAL A 371 -6.23 -5.46 5.43
C VAL A 371 -7.09 -4.75 4.40
N LEU A 372 -7.75 -3.66 4.80
CA LEU A 372 -8.53 -2.81 3.90
C LEU A 372 -7.76 -1.51 3.67
N ILE A 373 -7.48 -1.19 2.42
CA ILE A 373 -6.92 0.08 1.97
C ILE A 373 -8.03 0.83 1.21
N PHE A 374 -8.42 2.00 1.70
CA PHE A 374 -9.37 2.87 1.04
C PHE A 374 -8.63 4.11 0.54
N GLU A 375 -8.52 4.27 -0.78
CA GLU A 375 -7.65 5.29 -1.37
C GLU A 375 -8.43 6.33 -2.18
N PHE A 376 -8.06 7.60 -2.00
CA PHE A 376 -8.56 8.70 -2.81
C PHE A 376 -7.50 9.13 -3.81
N TYR A 377 -7.67 8.74 -5.08
CA TYR A 377 -6.72 9.13 -6.10
C TYR A 377 -6.90 10.61 -6.47
N ILE A 378 -5.98 11.46 -6.02
CA ILE A 378 -6.01 12.91 -6.21
C ILE A 378 -4.73 13.37 -6.89
N ARG A 379 -4.78 13.70 -8.20
CA ARG A 379 -3.60 14.13 -8.96
C ARG A 379 -3.18 15.58 -8.69
N HIS A 380 -4.09 16.44 -8.23
CA HIS A 380 -3.89 17.90 -8.26
C HIS A 380 -4.03 18.61 -6.92
N GLY A 381 -4.06 17.92 -5.78
CA GLY A 381 -4.05 18.53 -4.43
C GLY A 381 -5.26 19.40 -4.06
N LEU A 382 -6.16 19.73 -5.00
CA LEU A 382 -7.28 20.66 -4.82
C LEU A 382 -8.64 19.96 -4.54
N SER A 383 -8.63 18.70 -4.06
CA SER A 383 -9.88 17.97 -3.84
C SER A 383 -10.43 18.21 -2.44
N PHE A 384 -11.76 18.36 -2.36
CA PHE A 384 -12.48 18.32 -1.09
C PHE A 384 -12.39 16.91 -0.49
N SER A 385 -12.01 16.81 0.78
CA SER A 385 -12.07 15.57 1.55
C SER A 385 -13.52 15.05 1.57
N PRO A 386 -13.78 13.80 1.14
CA PRO A 386 -15.10 13.23 1.27
C PRO A 386 -15.47 13.09 2.75
N SER A 387 -16.76 13.20 3.07
CA SER A 387 -17.21 13.03 4.44
C SER A 387 -16.87 11.63 4.95
N ILE A 388 -16.21 11.60 6.10
CA ILE A 388 -15.52 10.41 6.63
C ILE A 388 -16.45 9.50 7.40
N VAL A 389 -17.38 10.12 8.13
CA VAL A 389 -18.37 9.39 8.93
C VAL A 389 -19.13 8.38 8.06
N PRO A 390 -19.63 8.74 6.85
CA PRO A 390 -20.21 7.77 5.92
C PRO A 390 -19.27 6.64 5.51
N ILE A 391 -17.97 6.90 5.31
CA ILE A 391 -17.00 5.88 4.90
C ILE A 391 -16.74 4.91 6.05
N ILE A 392 -16.48 5.41 7.26
CA ILE A 392 -16.29 4.58 8.46
C ILE A 392 -17.55 3.74 8.75
N ASP A 393 -18.73 4.36 8.65
CA ASP A 393 -20.00 3.65 8.84
C ASP A 393 -20.17 2.55 7.79
N TRP A 394 -19.91 2.84 6.52
CA TRP A 394 -19.93 1.86 5.44
C TRP A 394 -18.95 0.70 5.69
N ILE A 395 -17.71 0.99 6.07
CA ILE A 395 -16.70 -0.03 6.38
C ILE A 395 -17.19 -0.93 7.54
N SER A 396 -17.66 -0.33 8.62
CA SER A 396 -18.15 -1.08 9.77
C SER A 396 -19.36 -1.96 9.46
N ARG A 397 -20.26 -1.52 8.55
CA ARG A 397 -21.44 -2.30 8.17
C ARG A 397 -21.05 -3.53 7.38
N TYR A 398 -20.18 -3.38 6.40
CA TYR A 398 -20.03 -4.38 5.34
C TYR A 398 -18.75 -5.22 5.41
N PHE A 399 -17.77 -4.82 6.20
CA PHE A 399 -16.50 -5.53 6.30
C PHE A 399 -16.37 -6.27 7.62
N ARG A 400 -15.81 -7.47 7.58
CA ARG A 400 -15.57 -8.35 8.74
C ARG A 400 -14.13 -8.84 8.75
N GLY A 401 -13.65 -9.23 9.93
CA GLY A 401 -12.29 -9.78 10.08
C GLY A 401 -11.17 -8.76 9.90
N LEU A 402 -11.47 -7.45 9.92
CA LEU A 402 -10.47 -6.39 9.74
C LEU A 402 -9.47 -6.39 10.89
N GLU A 403 -8.18 -6.44 10.53
CA GLU A 403 -7.05 -6.26 11.44
C GLU A 403 -6.35 -4.91 11.23
N ARG A 404 -6.32 -4.43 9.98
CA ARG A 404 -5.73 -3.14 9.59
C ARG A 404 -6.64 -2.42 8.60
N LEU A 405 -6.92 -1.16 8.90
CA LEU A 405 -7.61 -0.23 8.01
C LEU A 405 -6.64 0.89 7.63
N VAL A 406 -6.40 1.09 6.34
CA VAL A 406 -5.60 2.20 5.82
C VAL A 406 -6.51 3.09 4.99
N ILE A 407 -6.47 4.39 5.22
CA ILE A 407 -7.22 5.38 4.47
C ILE A 407 -6.19 6.34 3.90
N GLU A 408 -5.90 6.15 2.62
CA GLU A 408 -4.95 6.97 1.88
C GLU A 408 -5.68 8.18 1.31
N ASP A 409 -5.35 9.35 1.84
CA ASP A 409 -5.89 10.65 1.42
C ASP A 409 -4.79 11.47 0.74
N ALA A 410 -5.20 12.52 0.03
CA ALA A 410 -4.26 13.47 -0.55
C ALA A 410 -3.32 14.06 0.51
N PRO A 411 -2.09 14.46 0.11
CA PRO A 411 -1.16 15.13 1.01
C PRO A 411 -1.79 16.40 1.62
N GLY A 412 -1.94 16.41 2.95
CA GLY A 412 -2.48 17.53 3.74
C GLY A 412 -2.93 17.06 5.15
N GLU A 413 -3.11 18.00 6.10
CA GLU A 413 -3.90 17.67 7.30
C GLU A 413 -5.36 17.61 6.89
N THR A 414 -5.86 16.39 6.68
CA THR A 414 -7.22 16.19 6.19
C THR A 414 -8.21 16.25 7.34
N ASP A 415 -9.48 16.50 7.03
CA ASP A 415 -10.59 16.44 8.00
C ASP A 415 -10.61 15.11 8.77
N PHE A 416 -9.99 14.05 8.21
CA PHE A 416 -9.86 12.74 8.83
C PHE A 416 -8.96 12.73 10.04
N CYS A 417 -7.81 13.35 9.89
CA CYS A 417 -6.86 13.43 10.98
C CYS A 417 -7.49 14.23 12.14
N LEU A 418 -8.19 15.32 11.82
CA LEU A 418 -8.93 16.12 12.79
C LEU A 418 -10.10 15.36 13.41
N PHE A 419 -10.84 14.57 12.61
CA PHE A 419 -11.96 13.76 13.09
C PHE A 419 -11.49 12.70 14.10
N LEU A 420 -10.45 11.91 13.78
CA LEU A 420 -9.91 10.91 14.71
C LEU A 420 -9.22 11.53 15.93
N GLN A 421 -8.66 12.73 15.82
CA GLN A 421 -8.11 13.44 16.98
C GLN A 421 -9.19 13.91 17.96
N LYS A 422 -10.38 14.22 17.45
CA LYS A 422 -11.50 14.76 18.24
C LYS A 422 -12.49 13.71 18.72
N ASN A 423 -12.41 12.47 18.23
CA ASN A 423 -13.40 11.42 18.52
C ASN A 423 -12.72 10.09 18.86
N GLN A 424 -13.37 9.32 19.73
CA GLN A 424 -13.07 7.88 19.86
C GLN A 424 -13.96 7.13 18.88
N VAL A 425 -13.38 6.20 18.12
CA VAL A 425 -14.12 5.41 17.12
C VAL A 425 -14.11 3.94 17.55
N VAL A 426 -15.30 3.34 17.65
CA VAL A 426 -15.46 1.93 18.02
C VAL A 426 -16.10 1.17 16.85
N PHE A 427 -15.41 0.17 16.33
CA PHE A 427 -15.95 -0.75 15.32
C PHE A 427 -16.52 -2.00 16.00
N THR A 428 -17.82 -1.99 16.32
CA THR A 428 -18.46 -3.10 17.05
C THR A 428 -18.49 -4.40 16.26
N THR A 429 -18.42 -4.31 14.92
CA THR A 429 -18.40 -5.46 13.99
C THR A 429 -17.01 -6.02 13.73
N ASN A 430 -15.94 -5.33 14.16
CA ASN A 430 -14.55 -5.72 13.93
C ASN A 430 -13.72 -5.59 15.21
N PRO A 431 -13.99 -6.41 16.24
CA PRO A 431 -13.23 -6.37 17.50
C PRO A 431 -11.75 -6.73 17.32
N GLY A 432 -11.38 -7.39 16.21
CA GLY A 432 -10.00 -7.71 15.85
C GLY A 432 -9.20 -6.57 15.21
N LEU A 433 -9.79 -5.38 15.02
CA LEU A 433 -9.13 -4.24 14.39
C LEU A 433 -8.02 -3.68 15.29
N LYS A 434 -6.77 -3.86 14.87
CA LYS A 434 -5.58 -3.47 15.64
C LYS A 434 -5.11 -2.06 15.30
N THR A 435 -5.26 -1.66 14.04
CA THR A 435 -4.69 -0.40 13.53
C THR A 435 -5.60 0.28 12.52
N ILE A 436 -5.70 1.59 12.63
CA ILE A 436 -6.31 2.49 11.64
C ILE A 436 -5.23 3.49 11.22
N GLU A 437 -4.90 3.55 9.95
CA GLU A 437 -3.91 4.45 9.37
C GLU A 437 -4.61 5.44 8.44
N VAL A 438 -4.24 6.71 8.51
CA VAL A 438 -4.86 7.81 7.78
C VAL A 438 -3.76 8.71 7.27
N GLY A 439 -3.44 8.59 5.99
CA GLY A 439 -2.22 9.18 5.43
C GLY A 439 -1.00 8.77 6.27
N LYS A 440 -0.31 9.75 6.85
CA LYS A 440 0.85 9.51 7.74
C LYS A 440 0.50 9.21 9.20
N PHE A 441 -0.76 9.37 9.61
CA PHE A 441 -1.16 9.19 11.00
C PHE A 441 -1.54 7.75 11.27
N LYS A 442 -1.02 7.20 12.36
CA LYS A 442 -1.33 5.84 12.82
C LYS A 442 -2.11 5.89 14.13
N CYS A 443 -3.35 5.48 14.09
CA CYS A 443 -4.17 5.22 15.26
C CYS A 443 -4.03 3.74 15.61
N SER A 444 -3.28 3.44 16.66
CA SER A 444 -3.34 2.11 17.28
C SER A 444 -4.67 1.97 18.01
N GLY A 445 -5.28 0.78 17.95
CA GLY A 445 -6.46 0.44 18.73
C GLY A 445 -6.28 0.84 20.20
N TYR A 446 -7.36 1.19 20.89
CA TYR A 446 -7.34 1.63 22.28
C TYR A 446 -6.59 0.60 23.13
N GLN A 447 -5.31 0.86 23.40
CA GLN A 447 -4.57 0.10 24.38
C GLN A 447 -5.16 0.52 25.72
N SER A 448 -5.75 -0.43 26.44
CA SER A 448 -6.34 -0.24 27.76
C SER A 448 -5.37 0.30 28.81
N ASN A 449 -4.08 0.38 28.48
CA ASN A 449 -3.00 0.71 29.39
C ASN A 449 -2.35 2.04 29.02
N LYS A 450 -3.15 3.08 28.76
CA LYS A 450 -2.59 4.44 28.76
C LYS A 450 -2.23 4.78 30.20
N GLU A 451 -0.94 4.83 30.49
CA GLU A 451 -0.44 5.37 31.74
C GLU A 451 -0.96 6.82 31.87
N PRO A 452 -1.82 7.12 32.85
CA PRO A 452 -2.23 8.49 33.06
C PRO A 452 -1.03 9.29 33.56
N ILE A 453 -0.98 10.55 33.17
CA ILE A 453 -0.03 11.53 33.70
C ILE A 453 -0.71 12.37 34.77
N LEU A 454 0.08 12.87 35.72
CA LEU A 454 -0.41 13.73 36.80
C LEU A 454 -0.21 15.19 36.40
N CYS A 455 -1.25 16.01 36.53
CA CYS A 455 -1.25 17.42 36.16
C CYS A 455 -1.53 18.26 37.40
N LEU A 456 -0.65 19.20 37.74
CA LEU A 456 -0.77 20.03 38.94
C LEU A 456 -0.95 21.49 38.53
N SER A 457 -1.91 22.20 39.13
CA SER A 457 -1.96 23.67 39.04
C SER A 457 -0.68 24.28 39.63
N LEU A 458 -0.37 25.55 39.35
CA LEU A 458 0.85 26.18 39.89
C LEU A 458 0.85 26.25 41.42
N GLU A 459 -0.31 26.30 42.06
CA GLU A 459 -0.45 26.25 43.51
C GLU A 459 -0.25 24.83 44.04
N ALA A 460 -0.86 23.83 43.38
CA ALA A 460 -0.67 22.43 43.73
C ALA A 460 0.81 22.03 43.60
N TRP A 461 1.47 22.45 42.51
CA TRP A 461 2.89 22.20 42.28
C TRP A 461 3.80 22.83 43.33
N ASP A 462 3.48 24.03 43.82
CA ASP A 462 4.27 24.69 44.86
C ASP A 462 4.17 23.99 46.21
N LEU A 463 2.95 23.56 46.57
CA LEU A 463 2.73 22.72 47.75
C LEU A 463 3.37 21.35 47.59
N TYR A 464 3.39 20.80 46.37
CA TYR A 464 3.99 19.51 46.08
C TYR A 464 5.51 19.54 46.30
N ARG A 465 6.20 20.53 45.73
CA ARG A 465 7.66 20.67 45.89
C ARG A 465 8.09 20.89 47.33
N SER A 466 7.27 21.60 48.11
CA SER A 466 7.52 21.85 49.54
C SER A 466 7.07 20.72 50.47
N GLY A 467 6.64 19.57 49.94
CA GLY A 467 6.20 18.41 50.74
C GLY A 467 4.87 18.60 51.49
N LYS A 468 4.15 19.70 51.24
CA LYS A 468 2.93 20.10 51.97
C LYS A 468 1.62 19.72 51.28
N LEU A 469 1.67 19.29 50.01
CA LEU A 469 0.46 18.95 49.26
C LEU A 469 -0.31 17.78 49.90
N ALA A 470 0.38 16.78 50.43
CA ALA A 470 -0.25 15.62 51.08
C ALA A 470 -1.10 16.01 52.31
N ASP A 471 -0.57 16.90 53.15
CA ASP A 471 -1.27 17.40 54.32
C ASP A 471 -2.49 18.24 53.92
N GLU A 472 -2.34 19.05 52.87
CA GLU A 472 -3.43 19.87 52.35
C GLU A 472 -4.55 19.00 51.75
N LEU A 473 -4.22 18.00 50.92
CA LEU A 473 -5.19 17.06 50.34
C LEU A 473 -5.92 16.25 51.43
N THR A 474 -5.21 15.87 52.49
CA THR A 474 -5.80 15.17 53.65
C THR A 474 -6.74 16.10 54.43
N ARG A 475 -6.31 17.35 54.67
CA ARG A 475 -7.10 18.38 55.37
C ARG A 475 -8.39 18.69 54.64
N THR A 476 -8.35 18.74 53.31
CA THR A 476 -9.52 18.96 52.45
C THR A 476 -10.34 17.70 52.17
N GLN A 477 -9.92 16.54 52.70
CA GLN A 477 -10.54 15.23 52.43
C GLN A 477 -10.69 14.96 50.93
N THR A 478 -9.69 15.34 50.14
CA THR A 478 -9.72 15.16 48.69
C THR A 478 -9.71 13.66 48.33
N ASP A 479 -10.70 13.22 47.56
CA ASP A 479 -10.81 11.83 47.12
C ASP A 479 -9.73 11.47 46.09
N LEU A 480 -8.66 10.81 46.56
CA LEU A 480 -7.56 10.31 45.72
C LEU A 480 -7.83 8.92 45.13
N SER A 481 -8.94 8.26 45.46
CA SER A 481 -9.27 6.91 44.97
C SER A 481 -9.40 6.85 43.44
N GLN A 482 -9.57 8.02 42.80
CA GLN A 482 -9.62 8.20 41.36
C GLN A 482 -8.24 8.20 40.69
N LEU A 483 -7.14 8.14 41.44
CA LEU A 483 -5.79 8.07 40.89
C LEU A 483 -5.25 6.64 40.95
N PRO A 484 -4.39 6.20 40.01
CA PRO A 484 -3.62 4.98 40.19
C PRO A 484 -2.77 5.03 41.46
N ALA A 485 -2.52 3.88 42.08
CA ALA A 485 -1.75 3.78 43.32
C ALA A 485 -0.38 4.47 43.24
N GLU A 486 0.29 4.41 42.10
CA GLU A 486 1.58 5.07 41.86
C GLU A 486 1.47 6.59 41.94
N GLN A 487 0.42 7.19 41.37
CA GLN A 487 0.18 8.63 41.46
C GLN A 487 -0.26 9.04 42.86
N GLN A 488 -1.04 8.21 43.56
CA GLN A 488 -1.38 8.46 44.97
C GLN A 488 -0.11 8.48 45.83
N ALA A 489 0.76 7.48 45.68
CA ALA A 489 2.03 7.42 46.38
C ALA A 489 2.92 8.63 46.05
N MET A 490 2.96 9.03 44.78
CA MET A 490 3.70 10.21 44.33
C MET A 490 3.23 11.48 45.04
N LEU A 491 1.91 11.69 45.16
CA LEU A 491 1.31 12.86 45.81
C LEU A 491 1.41 12.86 47.33
N MET A 492 1.38 11.68 47.94
CA MET A 492 1.49 11.50 49.39
C MET A 492 2.94 11.46 49.87
N SER A 493 3.92 11.44 48.95
CA SER A 493 5.32 11.59 49.29
C SER A 493 5.57 12.95 49.94
N ARG A 494 6.32 12.94 51.05
CA ARG A 494 6.79 14.14 51.76
C ARG A 494 8.21 14.53 51.35
N GLU A 495 8.75 13.90 50.30
CA GLU A 495 10.07 14.21 49.80
C GLU A 495 10.07 15.62 49.18
N GLU A 496 10.85 16.51 49.76
CA GLU A 496 11.02 17.86 49.24
C GLU A 496 11.86 17.82 47.97
N LEU A 497 11.29 18.36 46.89
CA LEU A 497 12.04 18.60 45.65
C LEU A 497 12.81 19.90 45.87
N GLY A 498 14.12 19.80 46.13
CA GLY A 498 14.97 20.93 46.50
C GLY A 498 14.75 22.20 45.66
N ASP A 499 15.04 23.37 46.27
CA ASP A 499 14.69 24.70 45.74
C ASP A 499 15.20 24.98 44.31
N ASP A 500 16.28 24.32 43.89
CA ASP A 500 16.88 24.45 42.54
C ASP A 500 16.15 23.68 41.44
N SER A 501 15.06 22.97 41.76
CA SER A 501 14.30 22.21 40.78
C SER A 501 13.51 23.14 39.84
N ASN A 502 13.99 23.22 38.59
CA ASN A 502 13.23 23.85 37.50
C ASN A 502 11.82 23.25 37.43
N ALA A 503 10.80 24.11 37.32
CA ALA A 503 9.40 23.67 37.26
C ALA A 503 9.08 22.88 35.97
N CYS A 504 9.95 22.95 34.96
CA CYS A 504 9.85 22.23 33.70
C CYS A 504 11.24 21.74 33.30
N CYS A 505 11.39 20.46 32.99
CA CYS A 505 12.68 19.90 32.57
C CYS A 505 13.09 20.29 31.13
N LYS A 506 12.18 20.89 30.34
CA LYS A 506 12.41 21.26 28.94
C LYS A 506 12.70 22.74 28.70
N CYS A 507 12.11 23.65 29.49
CA CYS A 507 12.38 25.08 29.37
C CYS A 507 13.04 25.61 30.64
N PRO A 508 13.89 26.64 30.56
CA PRO A 508 14.56 27.22 31.73
C PRO A 508 13.61 28.08 32.59
N GLY A 509 12.29 27.92 32.46
CA GLY A 509 11.31 28.74 33.16
C GLY A 509 11.20 28.34 34.62
N THR A 510 11.51 29.27 35.52
CA THR A 510 11.23 29.11 36.95
C THR A 510 9.71 29.11 37.20
N LEU A 511 9.27 28.67 38.37
CA LEU A 511 7.84 28.74 38.74
C LEU A 511 7.32 30.18 38.73
N ALA A 512 8.14 31.15 39.16
CA ALA A 512 7.82 32.57 39.11
C ALA A 512 7.66 33.07 37.67
N ASP A 513 8.54 32.64 36.76
CA ASP A 513 8.43 32.98 35.33
C ASP A 513 7.15 32.43 34.70
N LEU A 514 6.81 31.17 35.01
CA LEU A 514 5.60 30.53 34.53
C LEU A 514 4.35 31.24 35.06
N ARG A 515 4.29 31.58 36.35
CA ARG A 515 3.21 32.39 36.94
C ARG A 515 3.03 33.73 36.23
N ARG A 516 4.14 34.43 35.95
CA ARG A 516 4.13 35.73 35.29
C ARG A 516 3.69 35.67 33.82
N ARG A 517 4.16 34.66 33.06
CA ARG A 517 3.91 34.57 31.61
C ARG A 517 2.58 33.86 31.28
N CYS A 518 2.24 32.82 32.04
CA CYS A 518 1.02 32.02 31.85
C CYS A 518 0.47 31.61 33.22
N PRO A 519 -0.32 32.45 33.91
CA PRO A 519 -0.85 32.14 35.24
C PRO A 519 -1.77 30.91 35.26
N LYS A 520 -2.31 30.51 34.10
CA LYS A 520 -3.14 29.30 33.93
C LYS A 520 -2.34 28.09 33.45
N THR A 521 -1.02 28.13 33.44
CA THR A 521 -0.23 26.94 33.08
C THR A 521 -0.36 25.87 34.16
N GLU A 522 -0.25 24.62 33.75
CA GLU A 522 -0.18 23.47 34.64
C GLU A 522 1.22 22.86 34.50
N ILE A 523 1.63 22.10 35.52
CA ILE A 523 2.84 21.28 35.52
C ILE A 523 2.42 19.81 35.38
N HIS A 524 2.93 19.15 34.35
CA HIS A 524 2.58 17.78 33.96
C HIS A 524 3.74 16.86 34.32
N ILE A 525 3.51 15.92 35.23
CA ILE A 525 4.47 14.87 35.62
C ILE A 525 4.20 13.63 34.77
N LEU A 526 5.17 13.25 33.94
CA LEU A 526 5.02 12.13 33.00
C LEU A 526 5.08 10.77 33.69
N ASP A 527 6.18 10.49 34.39
CA ASP A 527 6.48 9.21 35.04
C ASP A 527 7.18 9.39 36.39
N HIS A 528 7.97 10.45 36.56
CA HIS A 528 8.69 10.77 37.79
C HIS A 528 8.59 12.27 38.12
N PRO A 529 8.60 12.71 39.39
CA PRO A 529 8.52 14.13 39.76
C PRO A 529 9.53 15.06 39.06
N ASN A 530 10.74 14.57 38.81
CA ASN A 530 11.80 15.28 38.07
C ASN A 530 11.57 15.33 36.55
N HIS A 531 10.55 14.64 36.04
CA HIS A 531 10.16 14.59 34.63
C HIS A 531 8.92 15.46 34.39
N SER A 532 8.92 16.64 34.99
CA SER A 532 7.84 17.61 34.93
C SER A 532 7.95 18.53 33.71
N LEU A 533 6.82 18.86 33.10
CA LEU A 533 6.73 19.72 31.93
C LEU A 533 5.66 20.78 32.14
N CYS A 534 5.92 22.04 31.80
CA CYS A 534 4.84 23.02 31.73
C CYS A 534 3.91 22.73 30.52
N THR A 535 2.65 23.16 30.59
CA THR A 535 1.65 22.96 29.53
C THR A 535 2.17 23.33 28.14
N GLY A 536 2.90 24.45 28.01
CA GLY A 536 3.47 24.87 26.73
C GLY A 536 4.53 23.91 26.17
N CYS A 537 5.41 23.39 27.03
CA CYS A 537 6.43 22.42 26.64
C CYS A 537 5.84 21.06 26.29
N LEU A 538 4.86 20.59 27.07
CA LEU A 538 4.13 19.37 26.77
C LEU A 538 3.36 19.48 25.45
N ALA A 539 2.67 20.60 25.21
CA ALA A 539 1.99 20.85 23.93
C ALA A 539 2.98 20.83 22.74
N GLY A 540 4.16 21.43 22.92
CA GLY A 540 5.24 21.35 21.94
C GLY A 540 5.71 19.92 21.66
N LEU A 541 5.88 19.09 22.71
CA LEU A 541 6.23 17.67 22.56
C LEU A 541 5.12 16.88 21.86
N ILE A 542 3.87 17.04 22.28
CA ILE A 542 2.70 16.38 21.65
C ILE A 542 2.63 16.74 20.17
N ARG A 543 2.86 18.01 19.82
CA ARG A 543 2.89 18.46 18.42
C ARG A 543 4.00 17.76 17.63
N SER A 544 5.21 17.63 18.19
CA SER A 544 6.33 16.94 17.54
C SER A 544 6.17 15.41 17.50
N GLY A 545 5.55 14.81 18.51
CA GLY A 545 5.33 13.35 18.61
C GLY A 545 4.05 12.86 17.95
N ARG A 546 3.20 13.76 17.44
CA ARG A 546 1.91 13.42 16.83
C ARG A 546 2.03 12.43 15.68
N GLU A 547 3.09 12.55 14.87
CA GLU A 547 3.34 11.65 13.74
C GLU A 547 3.76 10.24 14.22
N ALA A 548 4.54 10.16 15.29
CA ALA A 548 4.94 8.89 15.90
C ALA A 548 3.82 8.23 16.72
N GLY A 549 2.76 8.97 17.07
CA GLY A 549 1.71 8.51 17.98
C GLY A 549 2.17 8.43 19.45
N ALA A 550 3.38 8.89 19.75
CA ALA A 550 3.98 8.85 21.08
C ALA A 550 4.91 10.06 21.30
N ILE A 551 5.19 10.38 22.55
CA ILE A 551 6.22 11.34 22.96
C ILE A 551 7.25 10.65 23.83
N ASN A 552 8.52 11.05 23.72
CA ASN A 552 9.56 10.60 24.64
C ASN A 552 9.77 11.64 25.73
N CYS A 553 9.82 11.20 26.98
CA CYS A 553 10.18 12.04 28.11
C CYS A 553 11.56 12.69 27.87
N PRO A 554 11.70 14.02 27.94
CA PRO A 554 13.00 14.67 27.69
C PRO A 554 14.11 14.25 28.65
N SER A 555 13.73 13.83 29.87
CA SER A 555 14.67 13.45 30.93
C SER A 555 15.13 11.99 30.82
N CYS A 556 14.20 11.02 30.86
CA CYS A 556 14.52 9.59 30.90
C CYS A 556 14.36 8.85 29.58
N ARG A 557 13.85 9.53 28.53
CA ARG A 557 13.51 8.95 27.21
C ARG A 557 12.42 7.88 27.22
N LYS A 558 11.73 7.64 28.35
CA LYS A 558 10.55 6.77 28.40
C LYS A 558 9.50 7.24 27.38
N GLU A 559 8.96 6.31 26.62
CA GLU A 559 7.93 6.57 25.61
C GLU A 559 6.54 6.62 26.26
N HIS A 560 5.74 7.63 25.90
CA HIS A 560 4.35 7.81 26.34
C HIS A 560 3.42 7.89 25.14
N ILE A 561 2.44 6.98 25.09
CA ILE A 561 1.51 6.84 23.96
C ILE A 561 0.42 7.92 24.01
N LEU A 562 0.13 8.55 22.87
CA LEU A 562 -0.87 9.61 22.73
C LEU A 562 -2.28 9.07 22.39
N PRO A 563 -3.36 9.82 22.69
CA PRO A 563 -3.41 10.96 23.62
C PRO A 563 -3.21 10.53 25.08
N LEU A 564 -2.56 11.40 25.86
CA LEU A 564 -2.31 11.21 27.29
C LEU A 564 -3.60 11.35 28.10
N VAL A 565 -3.81 10.47 29.07
CA VAL A 565 -4.86 10.63 30.08
C VAL A 565 -4.34 11.55 31.18
N ARG A 566 -5.04 12.63 31.49
CA ARG A 566 -4.60 13.63 32.48
C ARG A 566 -5.43 13.53 33.75
N ASN A 567 -4.75 13.33 34.87
CA ASN A 567 -5.34 13.44 36.19
C ASN A 567 -4.90 14.76 36.80
N MET A 568 -5.80 15.74 36.86
CA MET A 568 -5.49 17.08 37.30
C MET A 568 -5.81 17.29 38.78
N ILE A 569 -4.91 17.96 39.51
CA ILE A 569 -5.16 18.48 40.85
C ILE A 569 -5.07 20.00 40.80
N GLY A 570 -6.15 20.64 41.21
CA GLY A 570 -6.25 22.09 41.30
C GLY A 570 -7.37 22.50 42.24
N LYS A 571 -7.41 23.78 42.58
CA LYS A 571 -8.48 24.32 43.42
C LYS A 571 -9.78 24.47 42.61
N ASN A 572 -10.88 24.13 43.26
CA ASN A 572 -12.23 24.36 42.75
C ASN A 572 -12.69 25.80 43.04
N ASN A 573 -13.93 26.12 42.70
CA ASN A 573 -14.48 27.47 42.91
C ASN A 573 -14.60 27.85 44.42
N GLN A 574 -14.50 26.88 45.33
CA GLN A 574 -14.49 27.08 46.78
C GLN A 574 -13.06 27.17 47.34
N GLY A 575 -12.03 27.13 46.49
CA GLY A 575 -10.63 27.16 46.91
C GLY A 575 -10.10 25.83 47.47
N VAL A 576 -10.89 24.76 47.38
CA VAL A 576 -10.55 23.41 47.87
C VAL A 576 -9.89 22.60 46.76
N PHE A 577 -8.83 21.86 47.06
CA PHE A 577 -8.20 20.99 46.06
C PHE A 577 -9.09 19.81 45.72
N GLU A 578 -9.28 19.57 44.42
CA GLU A 578 -10.02 18.42 43.92
C GLU A 578 -9.24 17.72 42.80
N VAL A 579 -9.44 16.41 42.69
CA VAL A 579 -8.97 15.62 41.56
C VAL A 579 -9.99 15.76 40.44
N LYS A 580 -9.59 16.40 39.34
CA LYS A 580 -10.32 16.37 38.07
C LYS A 580 -9.59 15.44 37.15
N ARG A 581 -10.17 14.29 36.84
CA ARG A 581 -9.78 13.62 35.60
C ARG A 581 -10.17 14.54 34.45
N ASP A 582 -9.25 14.83 33.53
CA ASP A 582 -9.60 15.48 32.26
C ASP A 582 -10.39 14.46 31.44
N THR A 583 -11.63 14.22 31.86
CA THR A 583 -12.62 13.40 31.18
C THR A 583 -13.32 14.23 30.13
N ARG A 584 -12.59 15.06 29.39
CA ARG A 584 -12.97 15.29 27.99
C ARG A 584 -12.80 13.95 27.27
N ALA A 585 -13.60 12.97 27.67
CA ALA A 585 -13.83 11.74 26.98
C ALA A 585 -14.24 12.21 25.60
N LEU A 586 -13.31 12.05 24.65
CA LEU A 586 -13.61 12.33 23.26
C LEU A 586 -14.92 11.61 22.96
N PRO A 587 -15.88 12.27 22.29
CA PRO A 587 -17.14 11.64 21.93
C PRO A 587 -16.88 10.25 21.36
N VAL A 588 -17.47 9.23 21.99
CA VAL A 588 -17.34 7.84 21.55
C VAL A 588 -18.38 7.63 20.46
N LEU A 589 -17.88 7.43 19.24
CA LEU A 589 -18.68 7.14 18.07
C LEU A 589 -18.59 5.64 17.78
N SER A 590 -19.68 4.93 18.03
CA SER A 590 -19.81 3.52 17.72
C SER A 590 -20.33 3.32 16.29
N PHE A 591 -19.71 2.37 15.59
CA PHE A 591 -20.01 2.01 14.22
C PHE A 591 -20.19 0.48 14.09
N PRO A 592 -21.20 -0.01 13.34
CA PRO A 592 -22.14 0.78 12.55
C PRO A 592 -23.13 1.54 13.42
N ARG A 593 -23.55 2.72 12.94
CA ARG A 593 -24.57 3.50 13.65
C ARG A 593 -25.92 2.77 13.58
N PRO A 594 -26.71 2.72 14.67
CA PRO A 594 -27.99 2.01 14.68
C PRO A 594 -28.99 2.63 13.71
N THR A 595 -28.94 3.94 13.50
CA THR A 595 -29.81 4.67 12.57
C THR A 595 -28.96 5.30 11.45
N PRO A 596 -29.30 5.08 10.17
CA PRO A 596 -28.69 5.84 9.08
C PRO A 596 -28.97 7.32 9.31
N VAL A 597 -27.92 8.12 9.50
CA VAL A 597 -28.08 9.52 9.88
C VAL A 597 -28.71 10.29 8.73
N LYS A 598 -29.87 10.92 8.95
CA LYS A 598 -30.30 12.05 8.11
C LYS A 598 -29.22 13.14 8.28
N MET A 599 -28.43 13.38 7.23
CA MET A 599 -27.28 14.30 7.14
C MET A 599 -26.90 15.03 8.44
N LEU A 600 -25.76 14.67 9.05
CA LEU A 600 -25.16 15.52 10.07
C LEU A 600 -24.88 16.92 9.50
N PRO A 601 -24.92 17.98 10.33
CA PRO A 601 -24.42 19.28 9.91
C PRO A 601 -23.00 19.13 9.36
N ARG A 602 -22.73 19.73 8.20
CA ARG A 602 -21.37 19.80 7.64
C ARG A 602 -20.49 20.49 8.69
N PHE A 603 -19.48 19.78 9.19
CA PHE A 603 -18.51 20.29 10.16
C PHE A 603 -17.43 21.14 9.50
#